data_AF-A0A380L2B6-F1
#
_entry.id   AF-A0A380L2B6-F1
#
_cell.length_a   1.000
_cell.length_b   1.000
_cell.length_c   1.000
_cell.angle_alpha   90.00
_cell.angle_beta   90.00
_cell.angle_gamma   90.00
#
_symmetry.space_group_name_H-M   'P 1'
#
loop_
_entity.id
_entity.type
_entity.pdbx_description
1 polymer ?
#
loop_
_entity_poly.entity_id
_entity_poly.type
_entity_poly.pdbx_seq_one_letter_code
_entity_poly.pdbx_strand_id
1 'polypeptide(L)'
;MQLEWEEFLDPYIQAVGELKIKLRGIRKQYRKQKKHSPIEFVTGRVKPIESIKEKMALRGIKEENLAQDMQDIAGLRVMVQFVDDVEEVLDVLRKRHDMRIVQERDYIKNRKASGYRSYHVIVEYPVDTIDGNKTVLAEIQIRTLSMNFWATIEHSLNYKYKGEFPDEIKKRLEITAKIAYQLDEEMGKIRDDIQEAQALFDPISRKLNDGVGNSDDTDEEYR
;
A
#
# COMPACT_ATOMS: atom_id res chain seq x y z
N MET A 1 -25.09 14.21 -18.24
CA MET A 1 -25.23 12.82 -17.79
C MET A 1 -24.47 12.70 -16.49
N GLN A 2 -25.10 12.17 -15.45
CA GLN A 2 -24.48 11.96 -14.15
C GLN A 2 -23.61 10.69 -14.24
N LEU A 3 -22.40 10.72 -13.67
CA LEU A 3 -21.53 9.54 -13.63
C LEU A 3 -22.19 8.42 -12.82
N GLU A 4 -22.41 7.26 -13.45
CA GLU A 4 -22.84 6.04 -12.76
C GLU A 4 -21.64 5.42 -12.05
N TRP A 5 -21.60 5.58 -10.72
CA TRP A 5 -20.43 5.26 -9.91
C TRP A 5 -20.11 3.78 -9.84
N GLU A 6 -21.12 2.92 -9.85
CA GLU A 6 -20.94 1.47 -9.77
C GLU A 6 -20.20 0.97 -11.03
N GLU A 7 -20.74 1.27 -12.21
CA GLU A 7 -20.12 0.94 -13.50
C GLU A 7 -18.72 1.54 -13.65
N PHE A 8 -18.51 2.78 -13.21
CA PHE A 8 -17.20 3.43 -13.27
C PHE A 8 -16.16 2.76 -12.36
N LEU A 9 -16.56 2.28 -11.18
CA LEU A 9 -15.64 1.73 -10.17
C LEU A 9 -15.35 0.24 -10.36
N ASP A 10 -16.18 -0.50 -11.09
CA ASP A 10 -16.01 -1.94 -11.33
C ASP A 10 -14.61 -2.35 -11.81
N PRO A 11 -14.00 -1.69 -12.82
CA PRO A 11 -12.64 -2.01 -13.23
C PRO A 11 -11.60 -1.83 -12.11
N TYR A 12 -11.81 -0.87 -11.21
CA TYR A 12 -10.92 -0.64 -10.06
C TYR A 12 -11.10 -1.68 -8.96
N ILE A 13 -12.34 -2.14 -8.72
CA ILE A 13 -12.64 -3.22 -7.77
C ILE A 13 -11.93 -4.49 -8.22
N GLN A 14 -12.05 -4.83 -9.51
CA GLN A 14 -11.36 -5.97 -10.11
C GLN A 14 -9.83 -5.81 -10.02
N ALA A 15 -9.29 -4.65 -10.40
CA ALA A 15 -7.85 -4.38 -10.33
C ALA A 15 -7.28 -4.58 -8.93
N VAL A 16 -7.96 -4.08 -7.89
CA VAL A 16 -7.53 -4.27 -6.49
C VAL A 16 -7.50 -5.74 -6.11
N GLY A 17 -8.52 -6.52 -6.49
CA GLY A 17 -8.59 -7.96 -6.23
C GLY A 17 -7.43 -8.73 -6.87
N GLU A 18 -7.20 -8.49 -8.16
CA GLU A 18 -6.13 -9.14 -8.92
C GLU A 18 -4.74 -8.76 -8.38
N LEU A 19 -4.49 -7.47 -8.15
CA LEU A 19 -3.21 -6.99 -7.63
C LEU A 19 -2.95 -7.52 -6.21
N LYS A 20 -3.97 -7.61 -5.34
CA LYS A 20 -3.84 -8.24 -4.01
C LYS A 20 -3.33 -9.67 -4.14
N ILE A 21 -3.96 -10.48 -5.00
CA ILE A 21 -3.57 -11.89 -5.21
C ILE A 21 -2.15 -11.98 -5.75
N LYS A 22 -1.83 -11.18 -6.77
CA LYS A 22 -0.50 -11.17 -7.42
C LYS A 22 0.62 -10.79 -6.45
N LEU A 23 0.42 -9.73 -5.66
CA LEU A 23 1.41 -9.27 -4.68
C LEU A 23 1.55 -10.24 -3.50
N ARG A 24 0.45 -10.81 -2.98
CA ARG A 24 0.50 -11.90 -1.98
C ARG A 24 1.24 -13.12 -2.53
N GLY A 25 1.13 -13.38 -3.82
CA GLY A 25 1.85 -14.43 -4.54
C GLY A 25 3.38 -14.29 -4.44
N ILE A 26 3.91 -13.06 -4.44
CA ILE A 26 5.36 -12.81 -4.27
C ILE A 26 5.84 -13.38 -2.93
N ARG A 27 5.16 -13.05 -1.83
CA ARG A 27 5.47 -13.59 -0.49
C ARG A 27 5.47 -15.12 -0.47
N LYS A 28 4.48 -15.75 -1.11
CA LYS A 28 4.41 -17.22 -1.23
C LYS A 28 5.59 -17.81 -2.00
N GLN A 29 6.04 -17.14 -3.06
CA GLN A 29 7.19 -17.59 -3.87
C GLN A 29 8.51 -17.52 -3.09
N TYR A 30 8.76 -16.46 -2.33
CA TYR A 30 9.94 -16.34 -1.46
C TYR A 30 9.97 -17.47 -0.41
N ARG A 31 8.85 -17.68 0.29
CA ARG A 31 8.70 -18.76 1.28
C ARG A 31 8.92 -20.15 0.67
N LYS A 32 8.38 -20.41 -0.52
CA LYS A 32 8.59 -21.69 -1.23
C LYS A 32 10.06 -21.95 -1.55
N GLN A 33 10.84 -20.89 -1.78
CA GLN A 33 12.29 -20.97 -2.00
C GLN A 33 13.10 -20.97 -0.69
N LYS A 34 12.44 -21.00 0.49
CA LYS A 34 13.08 -20.86 1.81
C LYS A 34 13.93 -19.59 1.94
N LYS A 35 13.46 -18.51 1.31
CA LYS A 35 14.08 -17.18 1.39
C LYS A 35 13.21 -16.28 2.25
N HIS A 36 13.86 -15.35 2.96
CA HIS A 36 13.17 -14.23 3.57
C HIS A 36 12.33 -13.50 2.51
N SER A 37 11.09 -13.16 2.86
CA SER A 37 10.19 -12.43 1.97
C SER A 37 10.20 -10.96 2.36
N PRO A 38 10.52 -10.03 1.45
CA PRO A 38 10.46 -8.60 1.76
C PRO A 38 9.02 -8.14 2.03
N ILE A 39 8.00 -8.89 1.58
CA ILE A 39 6.59 -8.61 1.84
C ILE A 39 6.09 -9.39 3.04
N GLU A 40 5.57 -8.68 4.04
CA GLU A 40 4.86 -9.24 5.19
C GLU A 40 3.38 -9.46 4.90
N PHE A 41 2.65 -8.46 4.41
CA PHE A 41 1.27 -8.65 3.97
C PHE A 41 0.83 -7.56 3.01
N VAL A 42 -0.28 -7.81 2.35
CA VAL A 42 -0.84 -6.91 1.34
C VAL A 42 -2.31 -6.66 1.65
N THR A 43 -2.67 -5.38 1.74
CA THR A 43 -4.05 -4.91 1.80
C THR A 43 -4.36 -4.05 0.58
N GLY A 44 -5.63 -3.84 0.30
CA GLY A 44 -6.04 -3.00 -0.81
C GLY A 44 -7.52 -2.66 -0.74
N ARG A 45 -7.88 -1.52 -1.29
CA ARG A 45 -9.25 -1.04 -1.34
C ARG A 45 -9.47 -0.13 -2.54
N VAL A 46 -10.73 -0.05 -2.97
CA VAL A 46 -11.20 1.04 -3.81
C VAL A 46 -11.56 2.22 -2.92
N LYS A 47 -11.24 3.43 -3.38
CA LYS A 47 -11.53 4.65 -2.66
C LYS A 47 -13.04 4.89 -2.55
N PRO A 48 -13.56 5.28 -1.37
CA PRO A 48 -14.98 5.63 -1.23
C PRO A 48 -15.38 6.80 -2.14
N ILE A 49 -16.63 6.77 -2.64
CA ILE A 49 -17.16 7.78 -3.56
C ILE A 49 -17.06 9.19 -2.97
N GLU A 50 -17.34 9.34 -1.67
CA GLU A 50 -17.26 10.61 -0.95
C GLU A 50 -15.84 11.18 -0.98
N SER A 51 -14.84 10.32 -0.73
CA SER A 51 -13.42 10.69 -0.78
C SER A 51 -12.93 10.97 -2.21
N ILE A 52 -13.52 10.34 -3.22
CA ILE A 52 -13.26 10.67 -4.63
C ILE A 52 -13.79 12.08 -4.92
N LYS A 53 -15.06 12.36 -4.61
CA LYS A 53 -15.70 13.67 -4.81
C LYS A 53 -14.96 14.80 -4.09
N GLU A 54 -14.56 14.57 -2.84
CA GLU A 54 -13.76 15.54 -2.07
C GLU A 54 -12.44 15.87 -2.78
N LYS A 55 -11.73 14.82 -3.26
CA LYS A 55 -10.45 15.00 -3.96
C LYS A 55 -10.62 15.63 -5.34
N MET A 56 -11.72 15.35 -6.03
CA MET A 56 -12.09 16.02 -7.27
C MET A 56 -12.26 17.52 -7.04
N ALA A 57 -13.04 17.91 -6.03
CA ALA A 57 -13.25 19.32 -5.68
C ALA A 57 -11.94 20.01 -5.29
N LEU A 58 -11.11 19.37 -4.47
CA LEU A 58 -9.83 19.93 -4.01
C LEU A 58 -8.82 20.13 -5.16
N ARG A 59 -8.82 19.25 -6.17
CA ARG A 59 -7.86 19.27 -7.28
C ARG A 59 -8.42 19.85 -8.58
N GLY A 60 -9.70 20.23 -8.61
CA GLY A 60 -10.37 20.69 -9.83
C GLY A 60 -10.49 19.61 -10.91
N ILE A 61 -10.57 18.33 -10.53
CA ILE A 61 -10.72 17.21 -11.48
C ILE A 61 -12.19 17.09 -11.89
N LYS A 62 -12.45 17.13 -13.20
CA LYS A 62 -13.77 16.89 -13.78
C LYS A 62 -14.04 15.40 -13.92
N GLU A 63 -15.33 15.01 -13.91
CA GLU A 63 -15.76 13.62 -14.08
C GLU A 63 -15.17 12.97 -15.36
N GLU A 64 -15.13 13.72 -16.47
CA GLU A 64 -14.58 13.28 -17.76
C GLU A 64 -13.09 12.89 -17.72
N ASN A 65 -12.31 13.46 -16.79
CA ASN A 65 -10.87 13.21 -16.66
C ASN A 65 -10.53 12.34 -15.45
N LEU A 66 -11.54 11.86 -14.70
CA LEU A 66 -11.35 11.24 -13.40
C LEU A 66 -10.41 10.03 -13.46
N ALA A 67 -10.59 9.16 -14.47
CA ALA A 67 -9.77 7.96 -14.65
C ALA A 67 -8.30 8.27 -15.00
N GLN A 68 -8.04 9.41 -15.63
CA GLN A 68 -6.70 9.83 -16.04
C GLN A 68 -5.97 10.59 -14.92
N ASP A 69 -6.69 11.46 -14.20
CA ASP A 69 -6.09 12.41 -13.27
C ASP A 69 -6.05 11.91 -11.81
N MET A 70 -6.91 10.94 -11.45
CA MET A 70 -6.95 10.38 -10.09
C MET A 70 -6.21 9.05 -9.98
N GLN A 71 -4.98 9.14 -9.46
CA GLN A 71 -4.05 8.01 -9.38
C GLN A 71 -4.34 6.99 -8.27
N ASP A 72 -5.19 7.33 -7.29
CA ASP A 72 -5.42 6.56 -6.05
C ASP A 72 -6.87 6.06 -5.89
N ILE A 73 -7.59 5.83 -7.00
CA ILE A 73 -8.92 5.18 -6.95
C ILE A 73 -8.74 3.72 -6.52
N ALA A 74 -7.86 2.97 -7.19
CA ALA A 74 -7.38 1.67 -6.72
C ALA A 74 -6.14 1.88 -5.84
N GLY A 75 -6.23 1.54 -4.56
CA GLY A 75 -5.13 1.69 -3.60
C GLY A 75 -4.71 0.36 -3.01
N LEU A 76 -3.42 0.04 -3.09
CA LEU A 76 -2.80 -1.11 -2.44
C LEU A 76 -1.77 -0.67 -1.42
N ARG A 77 -1.61 -1.46 -0.36
CA ARG A 77 -0.54 -1.30 0.62
C ARG A 77 0.23 -2.60 0.74
N VAL A 78 1.54 -2.50 0.55
CA VAL A 78 2.49 -3.59 0.76
C VAL A 78 3.25 -3.27 2.04
N MET A 79 3.00 -4.07 3.07
CA MET A 79 3.71 -3.96 4.34
C MET A 79 4.98 -4.78 4.26
N VAL A 80 6.10 -4.16 4.61
CA VAL A 80 7.44 -4.76 4.65
C VAL A 80 7.98 -4.73 6.07
N GLN A 81 8.97 -5.57 6.38
CA GLN A 81 9.52 -5.64 7.72
C GLN A 81 10.51 -4.50 7.97
N PHE A 82 11.41 -4.26 7.01
CA PHE A 82 12.49 -3.28 7.11
C PHE A 82 12.39 -2.19 6.05
N VAL A 83 13.09 -1.08 6.26
CA VAL A 83 13.16 0.01 5.27
C VAL A 83 13.86 -0.46 3.99
N ASP A 84 14.88 -1.31 4.11
CA ASP A 84 15.64 -1.84 2.97
C ASP A 84 14.79 -2.75 2.07
N ASP A 85 13.83 -3.48 2.65
CA ASP A 85 12.91 -4.35 1.91
C ASP A 85 12.04 -3.57 0.91
N VAL A 86 11.92 -2.24 1.08
CA VAL A 86 11.21 -1.37 0.13
C VAL A 86 11.86 -1.45 -1.25
N GLU A 87 13.20 -1.40 -1.32
CA GLU A 87 13.91 -1.47 -2.61
C GLU A 87 13.77 -2.86 -3.24
N GLU A 88 13.79 -3.92 -2.43
CA GLU A 88 13.57 -5.29 -2.91
C GLU A 88 12.17 -5.46 -3.53
N VAL A 89 11.14 -4.88 -2.92
CA VAL A 89 9.78 -4.87 -3.50
C VAL A 89 9.76 -4.05 -4.79
N LEU A 90 10.40 -2.89 -4.84
CA LEU A 90 10.47 -2.06 -6.04
C LEU A 90 11.11 -2.78 -7.21
N ASP A 91 12.21 -3.50 -6.96
CA ASP A 91 12.87 -4.31 -7.98
C ASP A 91 11.98 -5.42 -8.52
N VAL A 92 11.17 -6.04 -7.67
CA VAL A 92 10.18 -7.03 -8.12
C VAL A 92 9.11 -6.35 -8.97
N LEU A 93 8.59 -5.19 -8.57
CA LEU A 93 7.58 -4.44 -9.33
C LEU A 93 8.09 -3.98 -10.70
N ARG A 94 9.32 -3.45 -10.76
CA ARG A 94 9.96 -2.98 -12.01
C ARG A 94 10.20 -4.10 -13.03
N LYS A 95 10.33 -5.35 -12.58
CA LYS A 95 10.51 -6.54 -13.43
C LYS A 95 9.20 -7.13 -13.96
N ARG A 96 8.05 -6.59 -13.53
CA ARG A 96 6.74 -7.10 -13.97
C ARG A 96 6.41 -6.64 -15.38
N HIS A 97 5.64 -7.46 -16.10
CA HIS A 97 5.17 -7.18 -17.45
C HIS A 97 3.66 -7.01 -17.55
N ASP A 98 2.92 -7.29 -16.48
CA ASP A 98 1.47 -7.16 -16.41
C ASP A 98 1.01 -5.79 -15.88
N MET A 99 1.94 -4.87 -15.65
CA MET A 99 1.68 -3.48 -15.25
C MET A 99 2.84 -2.60 -15.70
N ARG A 100 2.58 -1.29 -15.82
CA ARG A 100 3.61 -0.30 -16.16
C ARG A 100 3.72 0.73 -15.06
N ILE A 101 4.91 0.89 -14.47
CA ILE A 101 5.17 1.97 -13.52
C ILE A 101 5.17 3.29 -14.28
N VAL A 102 4.30 4.22 -13.89
CA VAL A 102 4.21 5.56 -14.50
C VAL A 102 4.78 6.65 -13.62
N GLN A 103 4.85 6.42 -12.30
CA GLN A 103 5.43 7.38 -11.36
C GLN A 103 5.92 6.69 -10.09
N GLU A 104 7.05 7.14 -9.56
CA GLU A 104 7.56 6.77 -8.24
C GLU A 104 7.74 8.03 -7.37
N ARG A 105 7.38 7.97 -6.09
CA ARG A 105 7.58 9.05 -5.12
C ARG A 105 8.15 8.49 -3.81
N ASP A 106 9.38 8.90 -3.50
CA ASP A 106 10.10 8.49 -2.30
C ASP A 106 9.93 9.50 -1.16
N TYR A 107 9.00 9.22 -0.23
CA TYR A 107 8.84 9.99 1.01
C TYR A 107 9.61 9.38 2.20
N ILE A 108 10.43 8.34 1.96
CA ILE A 108 11.32 7.78 2.98
C ILE A 108 12.58 8.64 3.06
N LYS A 109 13.20 8.90 1.90
CA LYS A 109 14.33 9.83 1.76
C LYS A 109 13.86 11.28 1.84
N ASN A 110 12.79 11.63 1.13
CA ASN A 110 12.26 13.01 1.09
C ASN A 110 11.03 13.17 2.00
N ARG A 111 11.26 13.11 3.31
CA ARG A 111 10.20 13.14 4.32
C ARG A 111 9.42 14.45 4.27
N LYS A 112 8.10 14.39 4.40
CA LYS A 112 7.30 15.61 4.55
C LYS A 112 7.58 16.25 5.91
N ALA A 113 7.34 17.57 6.00
CA ALA A 113 7.45 18.31 7.26
C ALA A 113 6.58 17.72 8.39
N SER A 114 5.47 17.05 8.06
CA SER A 114 4.62 16.36 9.03
C SER A 114 5.26 15.14 9.69
N GLY A 115 6.37 14.61 9.16
CA GLY A 115 6.98 13.35 9.59
C GLY A 115 6.50 12.12 8.80
N TYR A 116 5.65 12.32 7.80
CA TYR A 116 5.14 11.26 6.94
C TYR A 116 6.25 10.55 6.14
N ARG A 117 6.21 9.21 6.16
CA ARG A 117 7.12 8.31 5.43
C ARG A 117 6.34 7.20 4.73
N SER A 118 6.67 6.96 3.46
CA SER A 118 6.13 5.90 2.60
C SER A 118 6.86 5.92 1.27
N TYR A 119 6.85 4.83 0.52
CA TYR A 119 7.18 4.86 -0.91
C TYR A 119 5.91 4.68 -1.73
N HIS A 120 5.66 5.52 -2.73
CA HIS A 120 4.48 5.42 -3.59
C HIS A 120 4.89 5.06 -5.01
N VAL A 121 4.22 4.06 -5.58
CA VAL A 121 4.36 3.65 -6.97
C VAL A 121 3.00 3.76 -7.63
N ILE A 122 2.89 4.57 -8.68
CA ILE A 122 1.69 4.62 -9.52
C ILE A 122 1.92 3.71 -10.71
N VAL A 123 0.98 2.80 -10.95
CA VAL A 123 1.02 1.86 -12.06
C VAL A 123 -0.20 2.01 -12.95
N GLU A 124 0.00 1.84 -14.25
CA GLU A 124 -1.06 1.48 -15.18
C GLU A 124 -1.25 -0.04 -15.17
N TYR A 125 -2.49 -0.47 -15.02
CA TYR A 125 -2.86 -1.88 -14.93
C TYR A 125 -4.01 -2.16 -15.91
N PRO A 126 -3.78 -3.01 -16.94
CA PRO A 126 -4.85 -3.46 -17.83
C PRO A 126 -5.72 -4.50 -17.12
N VAL A 127 -7.03 -4.33 -17.23
CA VAL A 127 -8.08 -5.19 -16.67
C VAL A 127 -9.00 -5.60 -17.81
N ASP A 128 -9.19 -6.89 -17.99
CA ASP A 128 -10.17 -7.40 -18.95
C ASP A 128 -11.55 -7.46 -18.30
N THR A 129 -12.50 -6.70 -18.84
CA THR A 129 -13.92 -6.71 -18.42
C THR A 129 -14.79 -7.36 -19.49
N ILE A 130 -16.08 -7.56 -19.20
CA ILE A 130 -17.04 -8.09 -20.16
C ILE A 130 -17.23 -7.18 -21.39
N ASP A 131 -16.94 -5.89 -21.25
CA ASP A 131 -17.05 -4.87 -22.31
C ASP A 131 -15.70 -4.58 -22.99
N GLY A 132 -14.67 -5.39 -22.69
CA GLY A 132 -13.34 -5.30 -23.26
C GLY A 132 -12.27 -4.82 -22.28
N ASN A 133 -11.07 -4.59 -22.80
CA ASN A 133 -9.93 -4.22 -21.98
C ASN A 133 -10.03 -2.75 -21.52
N LYS A 134 -9.82 -2.51 -20.22
CA LYS A 134 -9.74 -1.20 -19.60
C LYS A 134 -8.40 -1.06 -18.88
N THR A 135 -7.67 0.02 -19.14
CA THR A 135 -6.46 0.34 -18.38
C THR A 135 -6.83 1.32 -17.26
N VAL A 136 -6.49 0.97 -16.02
CA VAL A 136 -6.73 1.81 -14.84
C VAL A 136 -5.42 2.21 -14.17
N LEU A 137 -5.45 3.29 -13.39
CA LEU A 137 -4.36 3.66 -12.50
C LEU A 137 -4.57 3.04 -11.11
N ALA A 138 -3.49 2.50 -10.55
CA ALA A 138 -3.44 2.04 -9.17
C ALA A 138 -2.23 2.63 -8.44
N GLU A 139 -2.43 3.01 -7.18
CA GLU A 139 -1.37 3.44 -6.28
C GLU A 139 -0.98 2.29 -5.36
N ILE A 140 0.28 1.85 -5.44
CA ILE A 140 0.88 0.89 -4.53
C ILE A 140 1.75 1.65 -3.54
N GLN A 141 1.37 1.62 -2.27
CA GLN A 141 2.14 2.20 -1.17
C GLN A 141 2.95 1.11 -0.47
N ILE A 142 4.26 1.28 -0.38
CA ILE A 142 5.17 0.35 0.31
C ILE A 142 5.60 1.00 1.63
N ARG A 143 5.41 0.30 2.75
CA ARG A 143 5.61 0.84 4.10
C ARG A 143 6.10 -0.22 5.08
N THR A 144 6.93 0.19 6.04
CA THR A 144 7.12 -0.61 7.26
C THR A 144 5.86 -0.59 8.12
N LEU A 145 5.77 -1.51 9.07
CA LEU A 145 4.70 -1.52 10.08
C LEU A 145 4.63 -0.18 10.84
N SER A 146 5.77 0.36 11.25
CA SER A 146 5.89 1.64 11.97
C SER A 146 5.38 2.81 11.12
N MET A 147 5.77 2.89 9.85
CA MET A 147 5.28 3.91 8.91
C MET A 147 3.77 3.81 8.72
N ASN A 148 3.25 2.59 8.55
CA ASN A 148 1.82 2.37 8.34
C ASN A 148 0.99 2.76 9.58
N PHE A 149 1.46 2.39 10.77
CA PHE A 149 0.81 2.74 12.03
C PHE A 149 0.70 4.27 12.18
N TRP A 150 1.82 4.99 12.05
CA TRP A 150 1.85 6.44 12.18
C TRP A 150 0.96 7.14 11.13
N ALA A 151 1.09 6.75 9.85
CA ALA A 151 0.35 7.37 8.76
C ALA A 151 -1.17 7.10 8.82
N THR A 152 -1.59 5.97 9.38
CA THR A 152 -3.02 5.68 9.56
C THR A 152 -3.62 6.57 10.66
N ILE A 153 -2.90 6.77 11.77
CA ILE A 153 -3.33 7.69 12.84
C ILE A 153 -3.36 9.13 12.34
N GLU A 154 -2.30 9.58 11.67
CA GLU A 154 -2.24 10.94 11.13
C GLU A 154 -3.38 11.20 10.14
N HIS A 155 -3.66 10.26 9.23
CA HIS A 155 -4.77 10.40 8.28
C HIS A 155 -6.12 10.54 9.00
N SER A 156 -6.40 9.71 10.01
CA SER A 156 -7.66 9.77 10.76
C SER A 156 -7.82 11.10 11.50
N LEU A 157 -6.74 11.61 12.09
CA LEU A 157 -6.73 12.93 12.71
C LEU A 157 -6.89 14.03 11.67
N ASN A 158 -6.20 13.93 10.53
CA ASN A 158 -6.27 14.91 9.46
C ASN A 158 -7.69 15.02 8.89
N TYR A 159 -8.40 13.90 8.78
CA TYR A 159 -9.81 13.88 8.38
C TYR A 159 -10.70 14.62 9.39
N LYS A 160 -10.51 14.38 10.70
CA LYS A 160 -11.28 15.05 11.76
C LYS A 160 -11.00 16.55 11.85
N TYR A 161 -9.73 16.94 11.76
CA TYR A 161 -9.29 18.32 11.98
C TYR A 161 -9.08 19.12 10.69
N LYS A 162 -9.30 18.51 9.51
CA LYS A 162 -9.10 19.11 8.18
C LYS A 162 -7.72 19.75 7.98
N GLY A 163 -6.69 19.17 8.61
CA GLY A 163 -5.32 19.69 8.60
C GLY A 163 -5.00 20.75 9.66
N GLU A 164 -6.00 21.25 10.39
CA GLU A 164 -5.84 22.24 11.47
C GLU A 164 -5.73 21.55 12.83
N PHE A 165 -4.56 20.97 13.10
CA PHE A 165 -4.33 20.25 14.35
C PHE A 165 -4.17 21.21 15.54
N PRO A 166 -4.78 20.90 16.71
CA PRO A 166 -4.39 21.53 17.96
C PRO A 166 -2.90 21.34 18.24
N ASP A 167 -2.24 22.34 18.83
CA ASP A 167 -0.79 22.33 19.06
C ASP A 167 -0.30 21.09 19.81
N GLU A 168 -1.07 20.62 20.79
CA GLU A 168 -0.74 19.40 21.53
C GLU A 168 -0.74 18.15 20.63
N ILE A 169 -1.75 18.03 19.76
CA ILE A 169 -1.86 16.90 18.82
C ILE A 169 -0.74 16.96 17.80
N LYS A 170 -0.44 18.14 17.26
CA LYS A 170 0.67 18.35 16.33
C LYS A 170 2.00 17.93 16.95
N LYS A 171 2.29 18.40 18.17
CA LYS A 171 3.50 18.02 18.91
C LYS A 171 3.58 16.51 19.17
N ARG A 172 2.47 15.87 19.51
CA ARG A 172 2.41 14.41 19.70
C ARG A 172 2.68 13.66 18.39
N LEU A 173 2.11 14.10 17.27
CA LEU A 173 2.35 13.52 15.95
C LEU A 173 3.82 13.65 15.53
N GLU A 174 4.44 14.80 15.76
CA GLU A 174 5.87 15.02 15.48
C GLU A 174 6.78 14.12 16.34
N ILE A 175 6.46 13.96 17.63
CA ILE A 175 7.22 13.07 18.53
C ILE A 175 7.08 11.62 18.09
N THR A 176 5.86 11.16 17.82
CA THR A 176 5.63 9.77 17.41
C THR A 176 6.21 9.47 16.04
N ALA A 177 6.29 10.45 15.13
CA ALA A 177 6.98 10.30 13.84
C ALA A 177 8.47 10.00 14.05
N LYS A 178 9.12 10.72 14.98
CA LYS A 178 10.53 10.52 15.33
C LYS A 178 10.76 9.15 15.98
N ILE A 179 9.87 8.74 16.90
CA ILE A 179 9.96 7.42 17.55
C ILE A 179 9.77 6.30 16.53
N ALA A 180 8.76 6.39 15.65
CA ALA A 180 8.53 5.41 14.60
C ALA A 180 9.73 5.32 13.65
N TYR A 181 10.40 6.44 13.37
CA TYR A 181 11.64 6.44 12.60
C TYR A 181 12.78 5.74 13.34
N GLN A 182 13.03 6.12 14.59
CA GLN A 182 14.09 5.49 15.39
C GLN A 182 13.88 3.98 15.55
N LEU A 183 12.63 3.54 15.73
CA LEU A 183 12.32 2.10 15.80
C LEU A 183 12.72 1.37 14.50
N ASP A 184 12.37 1.93 13.34
CA ASP A 184 12.77 1.34 12.06
C ASP A 184 14.30 1.30 11.90
N GLU A 185 15.02 2.36 12.30
CA GLU A 185 16.48 2.45 12.19
C GLU A 185 17.19 1.47 13.13
N GLU A 186 16.77 1.38 14.41
CA GLU A 186 17.39 0.47 15.37
C GLU A 186 17.13 -0.99 14.99
N MET A 187 15.94 -1.33 14.50
CA MET A 187 15.65 -2.68 14.00
C MET A 187 16.41 -2.98 12.70
N GLY A 188 16.64 -1.97 11.85
CA GLY A 188 17.45 -2.10 10.64
C GLY A 188 18.91 -2.48 10.92
N LYS A 189 19.50 -1.97 12.02
CA LYS A 189 20.89 -2.29 12.41
C LYS A 189 21.12 -3.76 12.73
N ILE A 190 20.08 -4.47 13.15
CA ILE A 190 20.11 -5.90 13.51
C ILE A 190 19.34 -6.75 12.48
N ARG A 191 19.10 -6.21 11.27
CA ARG A 191 18.33 -6.88 10.21
C ARG A 191 18.95 -8.22 9.82
N ASP A 192 20.27 -8.27 9.61
CA ASP A 192 20.97 -9.48 9.20
C ASP A 192 20.84 -10.59 10.26
N ASP A 193 21.03 -10.24 11.53
CA ASP A 193 20.83 -11.17 12.67
C ASP A 193 19.40 -11.70 12.73
N ILE A 194 18.40 -10.82 12.50
CA ILE A 194 16.99 -11.20 12.45
C ILE A 194 16.71 -12.13 11.27
N GLN A 195 17.24 -11.83 10.09
CA GLN A 195 17.04 -12.65 8.89
C GLN A 195 17.69 -14.03 9.03
N GLU A 196 18.89 -14.12 9.62
CA GLU A 196 19.54 -15.39 9.94
C GLU A 196 18.69 -16.21 10.92
N ALA A 197 18.22 -15.58 12.01
CA ALA A 197 17.34 -16.25 12.97
C ALA A 197 16.03 -16.72 12.31
N GLN A 198 15.38 -15.88 11.50
CA GLN A 198 14.16 -16.25 10.79
C GLN A 198 14.38 -17.43 9.82
N ALA A 199 15.53 -17.49 9.14
CA ALA A 199 15.87 -18.62 8.27
C ALA A 199 16.03 -19.94 9.05
N LEU A 200 16.48 -19.88 10.32
CA LEU A 200 16.55 -21.04 11.22
C LEU A 200 15.17 -21.47 11.74
N PHE A 201 14.24 -20.53 11.92
CA PHE A 201 12.91 -20.75 12.51
C PHE A 201 11.78 -20.94 11.51
N ASP A 202 11.96 -20.64 10.20
CA ASP A 202 10.87 -20.78 9.22
C ASP A 202 10.40 -22.25 9.18
N PRO A 203 9.19 -22.57 9.68
CA PRO A 203 9.00 -23.86 10.31
C PRO A 203 8.99 -25.01 9.30
N ILE A 204 9.75 -26.05 9.64
CA ILE A 204 9.59 -27.44 9.21
C ILE A 204 8.13 -27.95 9.43
N SER A 205 7.25 -27.19 10.09
CA SER A 205 5.87 -27.55 10.45
C SER A 205 4.73 -27.01 9.56
N ARG A 206 4.95 -26.18 8.53
CA ARG A 206 3.92 -25.92 7.49
C ARG A 206 3.89 -27.04 6.44
N LYS A 207 3.84 -28.30 6.89
CA LYS A 207 3.42 -29.40 6.02
C LYS A 207 1.89 -29.30 5.85
N LEU A 208 1.44 -29.10 4.61
CA LEU A 208 0.11 -29.50 4.12
C LEU A 208 -1.11 -28.78 4.72
N ASN A 209 -1.12 -27.44 4.75
CA ASN A 209 -2.38 -26.68 4.70
C ASN A 209 -2.33 -25.68 3.54
N ASP A 210 -2.17 -26.21 2.32
CA ASP A 210 -2.43 -25.48 1.06
C ASP A 210 -3.93 -25.48 0.72
N GLY A 211 -4.79 -25.51 1.75
CA GLY A 211 -6.17 -25.08 1.60
C GLY A 211 -6.18 -23.58 1.40
N VAL A 212 -7.05 -23.10 0.52
CA VAL A 212 -7.29 -21.69 0.16
C VAL A 212 -7.80 -20.91 1.39
N GLY A 213 -6.95 -20.75 2.39
CA GLY A 213 -7.21 -19.96 3.59
C GLY A 213 -6.57 -18.60 3.39
N ASN A 214 -7.34 -17.67 2.83
CA ASN A 214 -7.05 -16.25 2.99
C ASN A 214 -7.21 -15.89 4.47
N SER A 215 -6.19 -16.14 5.29
CA SER A 215 -6.15 -15.64 6.67
C SER A 215 -6.02 -14.11 6.74
N ASP A 216 -5.83 -13.46 5.58
CA ASP A 216 -5.74 -12.00 5.41
C ASP A 216 -7.05 -11.41 4.82
N ASP A 217 -8.17 -12.14 4.88
CA ASP A 217 -9.50 -11.67 4.42
C ASP A 217 -10.34 -11.01 5.54
N THR A 218 -9.76 -10.72 6.71
CA THR A 218 -10.44 -9.90 7.74
C THR A 218 -10.42 -8.40 7.41
N ASP A 219 -10.31 -8.03 6.13
CA ASP A 219 -10.32 -6.64 5.64
C ASP A 219 -11.70 -5.94 5.77
N GLU A 220 -12.73 -6.59 6.34
CA GLU A 220 -14.09 -6.01 6.47
C GLU A 220 -14.34 -5.12 7.71
N GLU A 221 -13.43 -5.05 8.70
CA GLU A 221 -13.74 -4.36 9.97
C GLU A 221 -13.17 -2.94 10.17
N TYR A 222 -12.63 -2.29 9.14
CA TYR A 222 -12.22 -0.88 9.26
C TYR A 222 -12.95 0.00 8.23
N ARG A 223 -14.25 0.20 8.47
CA ARG A 223 -15.04 1.32 7.95
C ARG A 223 -15.04 2.47 8.95
#